data_AF-A0A951KDK4-F1
#
_entry.id   AF-A0A951KDK4-F1
#
_cell.length_a   1.000
_cell.length_b   1.000
_cell.length_c   1.000
_cell.angle_alpha   90.00
_cell.angle_beta   90.00
_cell.angle_gamma   90.00
#
_symmetry.space_group_name_H-M   'P 1'
#
loop_
_entity.id
_entity.type
_entity.pdbx_description
1 polymer ?
#
loop_
_entity_poly.entity_id
_entity_poly.type
_entity_poly.pdbx_seq_one_letter_code
_entity_poly.pdbx_strand_id
1 'polypeptide(L)'
;MKLQLTRNRFAALAVLGSITGAPFLALIPSALAAPPDQAPAWGYRNKDNKGKKPKKDKNRDRDNRYDDRDRDRDRDRDRDRDRDRDRDRDRDNRNVTVFGTAVRDVRGSERFEVRLDNGRTVQVISRDRETRRISRGDRVELRGDFANNQFIADRVRIVDNRDSDFGQQTTLRGRVVRDLSGRDFEIVTDTGQTVRVRTLRSEPIDLSQGNRVTVQGRFENNVFIARDVDVARNADRRRVDFPGVVVSRVGSSRLLVRGDNGRIYTVTADFSLSRFDRDDRVRVIGFGNGSIVSADTIESL
;
A
#
# COMPACT_ATOMS: atom_id res chain seq x y z
N MET A 1 -30.96 11.09 -61.29
CA MET A 1 -30.48 11.31 -59.92
C MET A 1 -28.96 11.25 -59.90
N LYS A 2 -28.27 12.40 -59.79
CA LYS A 2 -26.81 12.47 -59.67
C LYS A 2 -26.48 12.94 -58.25
N LEU A 3 -25.96 12.04 -57.41
CA LEU A 3 -25.42 12.38 -56.09
C LEU A 3 -24.04 13.03 -56.28
N GLN A 4 -23.88 14.26 -55.79
CA GLN A 4 -22.57 14.88 -55.65
C GLN A 4 -22.03 14.63 -54.24
N LEU A 5 -20.86 13.99 -54.17
CA LEU A 5 -20.10 13.75 -52.96
C LEU A 5 -19.26 14.99 -52.62
N THR A 6 -19.59 15.69 -51.55
CA THR A 6 -18.77 16.78 -51.00
C THR A 6 -17.60 16.21 -50.20
N ARG A 7 -16.38 16.43 -50.70
CA ARG A 7 -15.12 16.14 -50.01
C ARG A 7 -14.82 17.23 -48.98
N ASN A 8 -14.95 16.90 -47.69
CA ASN A 8 -14.44 17.73 -46.61
C ASN A 8 -12.91 17.59 -46.51
N ARG A 9 -12.20 18.70 -46.74
CA ARG A 9 -10.77 18.82 -46.47
C ARG A 9 -10.57 19.18 -44.99
N PHE A 10 -10.04 18.25 -44.21
CA PHE A 10 -9.50 18.56 -42.88
C PHE A 10 -8.08 19.10 -43.04
N ALA A 11 -7.89 20.38 -42.71
CA ALA A 11 -6.58 20.99 -42.58
C ALA A 11 -5.94 20.52 -41.27
N ALA A 12 -4.86 19.75 -41.38
CA ALA A 12 -3.98 19.42 -40.27
C ALA A 12 -3.10 20.63 -39.97
N LEU A 13 -3.40 21.35 -38.89
CA LEU A 13 -2.54 22.41 -38.36
C LEU A 13 -1.54 21.78 -37.39
N ALA A 14 -0.32 21.54 -37.87
CA ALA A 14 0.80 21.11 -37.03
C ALA A 14 1.43 22.35 -36.38
N VAL A 15 1.22 22.52 -35.07
CA VAL A 15 1.93 23.53 -34.28
C VAL A 15 3.18 22.88 -33.67
N LEU A 16 4.31 23.09 -34.34
CA LEU A 16 5.66 22.84 -33.83
C LEU A 16 5.99 23.94 -32.81
N GLY A 17 5.83 23.63 -31.53
CA GLY A 17 6.31 24.46 -30.43
C GLY A 17 7.47 23.76 -29.72
N SER A 18 8.70 24.05 -30.15
CA SER A 18 9.93 23.62 -29.47
C SER A 18 10.14 24.45 -28.20
N ILE A 19 9.79 23.89 -27.04
CA ILE A 19 10.16 24.45 -25.74
C ILE A 19 11.49 23.83 -25.32
N THR A 20 12.58 24.56 -25.58
CA THR A 20 13.87 24.35 -24.92
C THR A 20 13.75 24.78 -23.46
N GLY A 21 13.41 23.83 -22.58
CA GLY A 21 13.46 23.99 -21.13
C GLY A 21 14.74 23.38 -20.57
N ALA A 22 15.65 24.22 -20.09
CA ALA A 22 16.87 23.81 -19.42
C ALA A 22 16.57 23.00 -18.14
N PRO A 23 17.31 21.91 -17.86
CA PRO A 23 17.16 21.20 -16.60
C PRO A 23 17.91 21.97 -15.50
N PHE A 24 17.18 22.75 -14.70
CA PHE A 24 17.69 23.16 -13.39
C PHE A 24 17.66 21.93 -12.46
N LEU A 25 18.78 21.22 -12.43
CA LEU A 25 19.08 20.20 -11.42
C LEU A 25 19.37 20.91 -10.09
N ALA A 26 18.31 21.16 -9.31
CA ALA A 26 18.48 21.50 -7.91
C ALA A 26 18.93 20.23 -7.14
N LEU A 27 20.21 20.19 -6.80
CA LEU A 27 20.80 19.24 -5.85
C LEU A 27 20.16 19.48 -4.48
N ILE A 28 19.13 18.70 -4.14
CA ILE A 28 18.62 18.62 -2.78
C ILE A 28 19.54 17.66 -2.02
N PRO A 29 20.23 18.09 -0.94
CA PRO A 29 20.95 17.17 -0.09
C PRO A 29 19.94 16.23 0.58
N SER A 30 19.99 14.96 0.22
CA SER A 30 19.31 13.89 0.94
C SER A 30 19.86 13.83 2.35
N ALA A 31 19.19 14.48 3.30
CA ALA A 31 19.39 14.21 4.71
C ALA A 31 18.98 12.75 4.93
N LEU A 32 19.98 11.86 5.00
CA LEU A 32 19.81 10.52 5.54
C LEU A 32 19.39 10.69 7.00
N ALA A 33 18.08 10.67 7.24
CA ALA A 33 17.54 10.42 8.56
C ALA A 33 18.04 9.03 8.97
N ALA A 34 18.95 8.99 9.94
CA ALA A 34 19.37 7.76 10.58
C ALA A 34 18.11 7.02 11.06
N PRO A 35 17.99 5.71 10.80
CA PRO A 35 16.88 4.93 11.32
C PRO A 35 16.86 5.03 12.86
N PRO A 36 15.69 5.15 13.49
CA PRO A 36 15.60 5.15 14.95
C PRO A 36 16.10 3.81 15.49
N ASP A 37 17.16 3.85 16.31
CA ASP A 37 17.88 2.70 16.85
C ASP A 37 17.14 1.90 17.95
N GLN A 38 15.84 2.10 18.12
CA GLN A 38 15.11 1.50 19.24
C GLN A 38 13.69 1.10 18.86
N ALA A 39 13.56 -0.06 18.21
CA ALA A 39 12.35 -0.85 18.31
C ALA A 39 12.52 -1.86 19.47
N PRO A 40 11.63 -1.90 20.48
CA PRO A 40 11.68 -2.93 21.51
C PRO A 40 11.49 -4.30 20.85
N ALA A 41 12.47 -5.18 21.02
CA ALA A 41 12.40 -6.57 20.59
C ALA A 41 11.35 -7.32 21.42
N TRP A 42 10.09 -7.27 20.98
CA TRP A 42 9.03 -8.05 21.58
C TRP A 42 9.18 -9.53 21.21
N GLY A 43 9.52 -10.34 22.21
CA GLY A 43 9.01 -11.70 22.30
C GLY A 43 9.79 -12.80 21.57
N TYR A 44 11.10 -12.91 21.81
CA TYR A 44 11.70 -14.24 21.77
C TYR A 44 11.30 -14.98 23.05
N ARG A 45 10.22 -15.75 22.94
CA ARG A 45 9.81 -16.72 23.94
C ARG A 45 10.88 -17.81 23.96
N ASN A 46 11.78 -17.74 24.95
CA ASN A 46 12.80 -18.75 25.20
C ASN A 46 12.16 -20.15 25.21
N LYS A 47 12.53 -20.95 24.20
CA LYS A 47 12.19 -22.37 24.07
C LYS A 47 13.18 -23.24 24.86
N ASP A 48 13.68 -22.73 25.98
CA ASP A 48 14.60 -23.45 26.87
C ASP A 48 13.88 -24.17 28.01
N ASN A 49 12.62 -24.54 27.82
CA ASN A 49 11.95 -25.48 28.71
C ASN A 49 12.29 -26.92 28.30
N LYS A 50 13.59 -27.25 28.39
CA LYS A 50 14.06 -28.64 28.43
C LYS A 50 13.44 -29.27 29.67
N GLY A 51 12.44 -30.12 29.43
CA GLY A 51 11.77 -30.90 30.44
C GLY A 51 12.76 -31.49 31.44
N LYS A 52 12.74 -30.94 32.66
CA LYS A 52 13.36 -31.57 33.82
C LYS A 52 12.66 -32.91 34.00
N LYS A 53 13.33 -33.99 33.59
CA LYS A 53 12.93 -35.35 33.91
C LYS A 53 12.66 -35.41 35.42
N PRO A 54 11.51 -35.93 35.88
CA PRO A 54 11.27 -36.12 37.30
C PRO A 54 12.36 -37.03 37.85
N LYS A 55 13.06 -36.54 38.88
CA LYS A 55 13.99 -37.36 39.65
C LYS A 55 13.18 -38.49 40.27
N LYS A 56 13.34 -39.69 39.74
CA LYS A 56 12.78 -40.91 40.31
C LYS A 56 13.58 -41.18 41.58
N ASP A 57 12.97 -40.90 42.72
CA ASP A 57 13.51 -41.22 44.04
C ASP A 57 13.81 -42.71 44.09
N LYS A 58 15.10 -43.01 44.20
CA LYS A 58 15.66 -44.35 44.19
C LYS A 58 15.97 -44.74 45.63
N ASN A 59 14.94 -44.83 46.46
CA ASN A 59 15.00 -45.60 47.69
C ASN A 59 14.75 -47.06 47.32
N ARG A 60 15.82 -47.75 46.95
CA ARG A 60 15.87 -49.21 47.04
C ARG A 60 17.13 -49.57 47.81
N ASP A 61 16.94 -49.56 49.12
CA ASP A 61 17.60 -50.43 50.08
C ASP A 61 17.90 -51.78 49.41
N ARG A 62 19.17 -52.17 49.36
CA ARG A 62 19.89 -52.92 50.40
C ARG A 62 19.92 -54.39 49.98
N ASP A 63 21.14 -54.93 50.01
CA ASP A 63 21.47 -56.36 49.91
C ASP A 63 21.50 -56.99 48.50
N ASN A 64 22.61 -56.78 47.80
CA ASN A 64 23.26 -57.84 47.00
C ASN A 64 24.69 -57.42 46.63
N ARG A 65 25.53 -57.23 47.66
CA ARG A 65 26.98 -57.35 47.53
C ARG A 65 27.29 -58.86 47.52
N TYR A 66 28.34 -59.25 46.80
CA TYR A 66 28.82 -60.63 46.58
C TYR A 66 28.32 -61.34 45.32
N ASP A 67 28.28 -60.65 44.18
CA ASP A 67 28.54 -61.34 42.91
C ASP A 67 29.43 -60.48 42.02
N ASP A 68 30.70 -60.54 42.41
CA ASP A 68 31.86 -59.82 41.90
C ASP A 68 32.44 -60.57 40.68
N ARG A 69 32.85 -59.77 39.68
CA ARG A 69 34.16 -59.84 38.97
C ARG A 69 34.32 -60.40 37.56
N ASP A 70 33.38 -61.11 36.95
CA ASP A 70 33.67 -61.72 35.62
C ASP A 70 32.93 -61.10 34.41
N ARG A 71 32.27 -59.94 34.57
CA ARG A 71 31.45 -59.33 33.49
C ARG A 71 31.96 -57.99 32.93
N ASP A 72 33.21 -57.63 33.21
CA ASP A 72 33.75 -56.32 32.87
C ASP A 72 34.55 -56.25 31.55
N ARG A 73 34.60 -57.33 30.76
CA ARG A 73 35.39 -57.35 29.49
C ARG A 73 34.61 -57.18 28.19
N ASP A 74 33.28 -57.31 28.20
CA ASP A 74 32.49 -57.25 26.95
C ASP A 74 31.71 -55.93 26.79
N ARG A 75 31.80 -54.99 27.74
CA ARG A 75 30.99 -53.75 27.75
C ARG A 75 31.55 -52.58 26.95
N ASP A 76 32.79 -52.66 26.47
CA ASP A 76 33.42 -51.55 25.76
C ASP A 76 33.16 -51.56 24.25
N ARG A 77 32.53 -52.60 23.69
CA ARG A 77 32.23 -52.69 22.24
C ARG A 77 30.87 -52.16 21.81
N ASP A 78 29.95 -51.95 22.75
CA ASP A 78 28.58 -51.52 22.41
C ASP A 78 28.36 -49.99 22.52
N ARG A 79 29.36 -49.24 23.01
CA ARG A 79 29.22 -47.78 23.23
C ARG A 79 29.39 -46.92 21.98
N ASP A 80 29.98 -47.46 20.92
CA ASP A 80 30.22 -46.69 19.69
C ASP A 80 29.07 -46.77 18.69
N ARG A 81 28.09 -47.67 18.88
CA ARG A 81 26.93 -47.81 17.97
C ARG A 81 25.78 -46.86 18.25
N ASP A 82 25.73 -46.25 19.43
CA ASP A 82 24.62 -45.38 19.82
C ASP A 82 24.81 -43.91 19.41
N ARG A 83 26.00 -43.51 18.94
CA ARG A 83 26.26 -42.11 18.52
C ARG A 83 25.80 -41.77 17.11
N ASP A 84 25.67 -42.76 16.23
CA ASP A 84 25.29 -42.50 14.84
C ASP A 84 23.77 -42.41 14.63
N ARG A 85 22.95 -42.91 15.57
CA ARG A 85 21.49 -42.86 15.47
C ARG A 85 20.86 -41.51 15.79
N ASP A 86 21.58 -40.63 16.49
CA ASP A 86 21.02 -39.33 16.89
C ASP A 86 21.15 -38.26 15.79
N ARG A 87 21.98 -38.47 14.75
CA ARG A 87 22.13 -37.49 13.66
C ARG A 87 21.01 -37.53 12.62
N ASP A 88 20.34 -38.66 12.46
CA ASP A 88 19.28 -38.77 11.44
C ASP A 88 17.97 -38.15 11.90
N ARG A 89 17.75 -38.01 13.21
CA ARG A 89 16.49 -37.47 13.77
C ARG A 89 16.32 -35.97 13.58
N ASP A 90 17.40 -35.22 13.39
CA ASP A 90 17.33 -33.78 13.16
C ASP A 90 17.00 -33.42 11.70
N ARG A 91 17.05 -34.40 10.78
CA ARG A 91 16.78 -34.16 9.36
C ARG A 91 15.29 -34.11 9.04
N ASP A 92 14.49 -34.92 9.74
CA ASP A 92 13.06 -35.13 9.42
C ASP A 92 12.13 -34.02 9.97
N ASN A 93 12.65 -33.11 10.78
CA ASN A 93 11.83 -32.12 11.48
C ASN A 93 11.83 -30.72 10.84
N ARG A 94 12.29 -30.58 9.58
CA ARG A 94 12.41 -29.28 8.91
C ARG A 94 11.20 -28.81 8.12
N ASN A 95 10.12 -29.59 8.13
CA ASN A 95 8.88 -29.19 7.48
C ASN A 95 8.13 -28.13 8.32
N VAL A 96 8.46 -26.87 8.09
CA VAL A 96 7.85 -25.73 8.77
C VAL A 96 6.59 -25.32 8.00
N THR A 97 5.53 -25.00 8.73
CA THR A 97 4.34 -24.35 8.17
C THR A 97 4.38 -22.87 8.49
N VAL A 98 4.28 -22.02 7.47
CA VAL A 98 4.24 -20.56 7.60
C VAL A 98 3.07 -19.99 6.83
N PHE A 99 2.59 -18.85 7.29
CA PHE A 99 1.50 -18.11 6.65
C PHE A 99 2.00 -16.77 6.14
N GLY A 100 1.39 -16.30 5.05
CA GLY A 100 1.69 -14.99 4.52
C GLY A 100 0.77 -14.59 3.38
N THR A 101 1.07 -13.43 2.80
CA THR A 101 0.31 -12.85 1.68
C THR A 101 1.21 -12.77 0.46
N ALA A 102 0.75 -13.29 -0.68
CA ALA A 102 1.47 -13.19 -1.94
C ALA A 102 1.61 -11.72 -2.36
N VAL A 103 2.84 -11.25 -2.55
CA VAL A 103 3.15 -9.83 -2.87
C VAL A 103 3.22 -9.60 -4.38
N ARG A 104 3.58 -10.63 -5.13
CA ARG A 104 3.75 -10.57 -6.58
C ARG A 104 2.96 -11.70 -7.23
N ASP A 105 2.15 -11.34 -8.23
CA ASP A 105 1.43 -12.30 -9.07
C ASP A 105 2.44 -13.02 -9.96
N VAL A 106 2.37 -14.36 -9.99
CA VAL A 106 3.29 -15.16 -10.79
C VAL A 106 2.53 -16.29 -11.46
N ARG A 107 1.62 -15.89 -12.35
CA ARG A 107 0.95 -16.81 -13.27
C ARG A 107 1.98 -17.71 -13.98
N GLY A 108 1.93 -19.00 -13.68
CA GLY A 108 2.66 -20.03 -14.41
C GLY A 108 4.13 -20.22 -14.04
N SER A 109 4.61 -19.65 -12.93
CA SER A 109 5.98 -19.91 -12.47
C SER A 109 6.01 -20.57 -11.10
N GLU A 110 6.97 -21.47 -10.89
CA GLU A 110 7.22 -22.15 -9.62
C GLU A 110 7.75 -21.19 -8.53
N ARG A 111 8.02 -19.92 -8.85
CA ARG A 111 8.64 -18.96 -7.92
C ARG A 111 7.74 -17.76 -7.68
N PHE A 112 7.52 -17.39 -6.42
CA PHE A 112 6.75 -16.20 -6.07
C PHE A 112 7.23 -15.55 -4.78
N GLU A 113 6.82 -14.31 -4.51
CA GLU A 113 7.19 -13.60 -3.28
C GLU A 113 6.02 -13.56 -2.33
N VAL A 114 6.27 -13.93 -1.07
CA VAL A 114 5.29 -13.90 0.00
C VAL A 114 5.81 -13.03 1.14
N ARG A 115 4.97 -12.12 1.61
CA ARG A 115 5.18 -11.41 2.87
C ARG A 115 4.60 -12.26 3.98
N LEU A 116 5.47 -12.85 4.78
CA LEU A 116 5.11 -13.64 5.95
C LEU A 116 4.49 -12.75 7.03
N ASP A 117 3.75 -13.35 7.95
CA ASP A 117 3.05 -12.65 9.04
C ASP A 117 3.97 -11.88 9.98
N ASN A 118 5.22 -12.32 10.10
CA ASN A 118 6.25 -11.60 10.85
C ASN A 118 6.79 -10.37 10.11
N GLY A 119 6.21 -10.01 8.96
CA GLY A 119 6.57 -8.84 8.16
C GLY A 119 7.69 -9.06 7.15
N ARG A 120 8.37 -10.22 7.16
CA ARG A 120 9.47 -10.53 6.25
C ARG A 120 8.94 -10.96 4.87
N THR A 121 9.54 -10.44 3.81
CA THR A 121 9.29 -10.93 2.44
C THR A 121 10.29 -12.04 2.11
N VAL A 122 9.79 -13.17 1.62
CA VAL A 122 10.60 -14.33 1.22
C VAL A 122 10.24 -14.76 -0.19
N GLN A 123 11.25 -15.21 -0.93
CA GLN A 123 11.03 -15.87 -2.20
C GLN A 123 10.64 -17.33 -1.93
N VAL A 124 9.51 -17.74 -2.45
CA VAL A 124 8.95 -19.07 -2.34
C VAL A 124 9.18 -19.81 -3.65
N ILE A 125 9.71 -21.03 -3.57
CA ILE A 125 9.83 -21.95 -4.70
C ILE A 125 8.89 -23.12 -4.42
N SER A 126 7.80 -23.24 -5.17
CA SER A 126 6.88 -24.36 -5.06
C SER A 126 7.40 -25.56 -5.84
N ARG A 127 7.51 -26.71 -5.17
CA ARG A 127 7.74 -28.00 -5.83
C ARG A 127 6.45 -28.61 -6.39
N ASP A 128 5.31 -28.08 -5.97
CA ASP A 128 4.00 -28.57 -6.37
C ASP A 128 3.57 -27.91 -7.70
N ARG A 129 3.52 -28.72 -8.77
CA ARG A 129 3.12 -28.30 -10.11
C ARG A 129 1.64 -27.90 -10.20
N GLU A 130 0.85 -28.17 -9.16
CA GLU A 130 -0.58 -27.83 -9.10
C GLU A 130 -0.86 -26.41 -8.57
N THR A 131 0.14 -25.62 -8.21
CA THR A 131 0.00 -24.25 -7.66
C THR A 131 -0.54 -23.17 -8.62
N ARG A 132 -1.34 -23.57 -9.60
CA ARG A 132 -1.64 -22.79 -10.82
C ARG A 132 -2.43 -21.50 -10.65
N ARG A 133 -2.79 -21.05 -9.44
CA ARG A 133 -3.63 -19.85 -9.24
C ARG A 133 -3.34 -19.07 -7.96
N ILE A 134 -2.06 -18.74 -7.69
CA ILE A 134 -1.74 -17.77 -6.64
C ILE A 134 -1.63 -16.38 -7.28
N SER A 135 -2.53 -15.49 -6.89
CA SER A 135 -2.54 -14.08 -7.28
C SER A 135 -1.89 -13.23 -6.19
N ARG A 136 -1.40 -12.04 -6.58
CA ARG A 136 -1.01 -11.02 -5.60
C ARG A 136 -2.21 -10.72 -4.70
N GLY A 137 -2.04 -10.91 -3.40
CA GLY A 137 -3.13 -10.77 -2.44
C GLY A 137 -3.52 -12.02 -1.72
N ASP A 138 -3.27 -13.17 -2.32
CA ASP A 138 -3.79 -14.40 -1.78
C ASP A 138 -3.12 -14.71 -0.45
N ARG A 139 -3.95 -15.10 0.52
CA ARG A 139 -3.50 -15.60 1.80
C ARG A 139 -3.08 -17.05 1.62
N VAL A 140 -1.79 -17.30 1.77
CA VAL A 140 -1.19 -18.61 1.52
C VAL A 140 -0.61 -19.22 2.79
N GLU A 141 -0.80 -20.52 2.93
CA GLU A 141 -0.09 -21.42 3.82
C GLU A 141 0.97 -22.12 3.01
N LEU A 142 2.22 -21.97 3.43
CA LEU A 142 3.38 -22.60 2.83
C LEU A 142 3.88 -23.66 3.80
N ARG A 143 4.05 -24.87 3.30
CA ARG A 143 4.62 -25.98 4.04
C ARG A 143 5.86 -26.48 3.32
N GLY A 144 7.01 -26.47 4.00
CA GLY A 144 8.29 -26.87 3.42
C GLY A 144 9.49 -26.39 4.23
N ASP A 145 10.62 -26.21 3.54
CA ASP A 145 11.92 -25.92 4.16
C ASP A 145 12.38 -24.49 3.89
N PHE A 146 13.03 -23.87 4.88
CA PHE A 146 13.73 -22.60 4.68
C PHE A 146 15.22 -22.86 4.39
N ALA A 147 15.71 -22.44 3.23
CA ALA A 147 17.10 -22.60 2.82
C ALA A 147 17.57 -21.39 2.01
N ASN A 148 18.77 -20.89 2.28
CA ASN A 148 19.39 -19.80 1.50
C ASN A 148 18.48 -18.56 1.33
N ASN A 149 17.76 -18.16 2.38
CA ASN A 149 16.81 -17.04 2.35
C ASN A 149 15.59 -17.25 1.41
N GLN A 150 15.38 -18.49 0.96
CA GLN A 150 14.24 -18.92 0.16
C GLN A 150 13.41 -19.93 0.94
N PHE A 151 12.10 -19.94 0.70
CA PHE A 151 11.19 -20.95 1.23
C PHE A 151 10.89 -21.95 0.12
N ILE A 152 11.39 -23.18 0.24
CA ILE A 152 11.12 -24.26 -0.70
C ILE A 152 9.85 -24.96 -0.22
N ALA A 153 8.71 -24.62 -0.81
CA ALA A 153 7.41 -25.14 -0.42
C ALA A 153 7.14 -26.47 -1.12
N ASP A 154 6.93 -27.52 -0.33
CA ASP A 154 6.41 -28.80 -0.79
C ASP A 154 4.91 -28.73 -1.05
N ARG A 155 4.21 -27.88 -0.30
CA ARG A 155 2.79 -27.63 -0.47
C ARG A 155 2.51 -26.15 -0.29
N VAL A 156 1.71 -25.61 -1.20
CA VAL A 156 1.15 -24.26 -1.07
C VAL A 156 -0.37 -24.37 -1.14
N ARG A 157 -1.03 -23.84 -0.12
CA ARG A 157 -2.48 -23.83 -0.03
C ARG A 157 -2.96 -22.41 0.15
N ILE A 158 -3.98 -22.02 -0.59
CA ILE A 158 -4.72 -20.79 -0.31
C ILE A 158 -5.66 -21.10 0.86
N VAL A 159 -5.41 -20.46 2.01
CA VAL A 159 -6.07 -20.80 3.28
C VAL A 159 -7.42 -20.13 3.36
N ASP A 160 -7.48 -18.88 2.92
CA ASP A 160 -8.68 -18.09 2.98
C ASP A 160 -8.80 -17.22 1.74
N ASN A 161 -9.67 -17.66 0.85
CA ASN A 161 -10.13 -16.87 -0.28
C ASN A 161 -11.53 -16.28 -0.03
N ARG A 162 -12.14 -16.51 1.15
CA ARG A 162 -13.51 -16.05 1.40
C ARG A 162 -13.62 -14.54 1.53
N ASP A 163 -12.49 -13.87 1.81
CA ASP A 163 -12.35 -12.42 1.72
C ASP A 163 -11.67 -11.94 0.41
N SER A 164 -11.27 -12.84 -0.48
CA SER A 164 -10.41 -12.53 -1.64
C SER A 164 -11.11 -12.48 -3.02
N ASP A 165 -12.43 -12.65 -3.09
CA ASP A 165 -13.20 -12.11 -4.23
C ASP A 165 -13.05 -10.58 -4.34
N PHE A 166 -12.53 -9.95 -3.30
CA PHE A 166 -12.05 -8.58 -3.28
C PHE A 166 -10.52 -8.54 -3.31
N GLY A 167 -9.92 -8.78 -4.49
CA GLY A 167 -8.47 -8.62 -4.69
C GLY A 167 -7.93 -7.41 -3.93
N GLN A 168 -6.90 -7.63 -3.09
CA GLN A 168 -6.40 -6.73 -2.03
C GLN A 168 -7.09 -5.38 -1.98
N GLN A 169 -8.10 -5.25 -1.12
CA GLN A 169 -8.60 -3.94 -0.74
C GLN A 169 -7.42 -3.13 -0.18
N THR A 170 -6.92 -2.20 -0.98
CA THR A 170 -5.89 -1.23 -0.61
C THR A 170 -6.58 0.07 -0.25
N THR A 171 -5.97 0.82 0.66
CA THR A 171 -6.36 2.20 0.93
C THR A 171 -5.32 3.11 0.28
N LEU A 172 -5.77 3.93 -0.67
CA LEU A 172 -4.99 5.04 -1.20
C LEU A 172 -5.35 6.32 -0.44
N ARG A 173 -4.35 7.15 -0.19
CA ARG A 173 -4.53 8.50 0.34
C ARG A 173 -3.83 9.46 -0.60
N GLY A 174 -4.46 10.59 -0.88
CA GLY A 174 -3.91 11.57 -1.80
C GLY A 174 -4.76 12.80 -1.98
N ARG A 175 -4.42 13.60 -2.99
CA ARG A 175 -5.16 14.80 -3.40
C ARG A 175 -5.72 14.63 -4.80
N VAL A 176 -6.97 15.00 -5.01
CA VAL A 176 -7.59 15.04 -6.34
C VAL A 176 -6.86 16.09 -7.18
N VAL A 177 -6.27 15.70 -8.31
CA VAL A 177 -5.59 16.62 -9.23
C VAL A 177 -6.43 16.94 -10.45
N ARG A 178 -7.35 16.04 -10.80
CA ARG A 178 -8.24 16.21 -11.94
C ARG A 178 -9.54 15.45 -11.70
N ASP A 179 -10.66 16.14 -11.87
CA ASP A 179 -11.96 15.49 -12.00
C ASP A 179 -12.15 15.12 -13.49
N LEU A 180 -12.42 13.85 -13.77
CA LEU A 180 -12.71 13.37 -15.13
C LEU A 180 -14.23 13.25 -15.36
N SER A 181 -15.03 13.76 -14.42
CA SER A 181 -16.49 13.76 -14.35
C SER A 181 -17.14 12.40 -14.09
N GLY A 182 -18.30 12.44 -13.43
CA GLY A 182 -19.12 11.28 -13.13
C GLY A 182 -18.53 10.39 -12.04
N ARG A 183 -17.72 9.40 -12.44
CA ARG A 183 -17.17 8.37 -11.55
C ARG A 183 -15.66 8.23 -11.60
N ASP A 184 -15.01 8.93 -12.53
CA ASP A 184 -13.58 8.83 -12.75
C ASP A 184 -12.89 10.12 -12.28
N PHE A 185 -11.76 9.99 -11.59
CA PHE A 185 -10.93 11.12 -11.19
C PHE A 185 -9.47 10.69 -11.05
N GLU A 186 -8.54 11.63 -11.06
CA GLU A 186 -7.12 11.36 -10.82
C GLU A 186 -6.71 11.94 -9.47
N ILE A 187 -5.95 11.15 -8.71
CA ILE A 187 -5.31 11.59 -7.48
C ILE A 187 -3.81 11.55 -7.63
N VAL A 188 -3.11 12.46 -6.95
CA VAL A 188 -1.70 12.27 -6.60
C VAL A 188 -1.66 11.71 -5.19
N THR A 189 -1.14 10.49 -5.04
CA THR A 189 -1.03 9.81 -3.74
C THR A 189 -0.07 10.56 -2.82
N ASP A 190 -0.14 10.26 -1.51
CA ASP A 190 0.82 10.79 -0.53
C ASP A 190 2.27 10.35 -0.83
N THR A 191 2.47 9.33 -1.66
CA THR A 191 3.78 8.89 -2.19
C THR A 191 4.22 9.62 -3.46
N GLY A 192 3.41 10.55 -3.98
CA GLY A 192 3.69 11.33 -5.19
C GLY A 192 3.32 10.65 -6.51
N GLN A 193 2.65 9.49 -6.49
CA GLN A 193 2.24 8.78 -7.71
C GLN A 193 0.86 9.28 -8.18
N THR A 194 0.71 9.54 -9.48
CA THR A 194 -0.59 9.83 -10.07
C THR A 194 -1.34 8.52 -10.34
N VAL A 195 -2.57 8.41 -9.82
CA VAL A 195 -3.42 7.24 -9.95
C VAL A 195 -4.79 7.66 -10.47
N ARG A 196 -5.26 7.01 -11.54
CA ARG A 196 -6.64 7.12 -11.99
C ARG A 196 -7.53 6.26 -11.10
N VAL A 197 -8.57 6.85 -10.56
CA VAL A 197 -9.56 6.24 -9.69
C VAL A 197 -10.90 6.19 -10.41
N ARG A 198 -11.62 5.07 -10.28
CA ARG A 198 -13.00 4.89 -10.71
C ARG A 198 -13.85 4.43 -9.54
N THR A 199 -14.87 5.19 -9.16
CA THR A 199 -15.81 4.78 -8.11
C THR A 199 -16.86 3.79 -8.65
N LEU A 200 -17.19 2.78 -7.83
CA LEU A 200 -18.30 1.86 -8.08
C LEU A 200 -19.64 2.42 -7.60
N ARG A 201 -19.65 3.50 -6.81
CA ARG A 201 -20.88 4.11 -6.32
C ARG A 201 -21.70 4.66 -7.49
N SER A 202 -23.02 4.52 -7.40
CA SER A 202 -23.95 5.01 -8.42
C SER A 202 -24.05 6.53 -8.43
N GLU A 203 -23.92 7.15 -7.26
CA GLU A 203 -24.04 8.58 -7.04
C GLU A 203 -22.75 9.33 -7.39
N PRO A 204 -22.86 10.50 -8.05
CA PRO A 204 -21.71 11.40 -8.24
C PRO A 204 -21.14 11.80 -6.89
N ILE A 205 -19.81 11.77 -6.77
CA ILE A 205 -19.11 12.27 -5.60
C ILE A 205 -18.70 13.69 -5.93
N ASP A 206 -19.12 14.67 -5.13
CA ASP A 206 -18.63 16.04 -5.24
C ASP A 206 -17.13 16.08 -4.90
N LEU A 207 -16.31 16.05 -5.94
CA LEU A 207 -14.85 16.12 -5.85
C LEU A 207 -14.38 17.39 -6.55
N SER A 208 -13.71 18.25 -5.82
CA SER A 208 -12.99 19.39 -6.39
C SER A 208 -11.49 19.13 -6.42
N GLN A 209 -10.80 19.71 -7.42
CA GLN A 209 -9.34 19.72 -7.46
C GLN A 209 -8.77 20.24 -6.13
N GLY A 210 -7.79 19.52 -5.59
CA GLY A 210 -7.13 19.79 -4.31
C GLY A 210 -7.77 19.15 -3.09
N ASN A 211 -8.96 18.54 -3.22
CA ASN A 211 -9.59 17.78 -2.14
C ASN A 211 -8.69 16.62 -1.69
N ARG A 212 -8.52 16.46 -0.38
CA ARG A 212 -7.86 15.28 0.17
C ARG A 212 -8.87 14.14 0.24
N VAL A 213 -8.47 12.98 -0.24
CA VAL A 213 -9.34 11.80 -0.31
C VAL A 213 -8.63 10.58 0.25
N THR A 214 -9.40 9.74 0.93
CA THR A 214 -9.04 8.38 1.31
C THR A 214 -9.90 7.44 0.50
N VAL A 215 -9.28 6.63 -0.34
CA VAL A 215 -9.96 5.78 -1.32
C VAL A 215 -9.69 4.32 -0.99
N GLN A 216 -10.74 3.54 -0.79
CA GLN A 216 -10.63 2.11 -0.52
C GLN A 216 -11.11 1.32 -1.72
N GLY A 217 -10.28 0.41 -2.22
CA GLY A 217 -10.55 -0.26 -3.48
C GLY A 217 -9.41 -1.17 -3.92
N ARG A 218 -9.36 -1.48 -5.21
CA ARG A 218 -8.35 -2.37 -5.79
C ARG A 218 -7.89 -1.87 -7.14
N PHE A 219 -6.70 -2.28 -7.57
CA PHE A 219 -6.24 -2.00 -8.93
C PHE A 219 -6.79 -3.02 -9.93
N GLU A 220 -7.32 -2.53 -11.03
CA GLU A 220 -7.75 -3.32 -12.18
C GLU A 220 -7.33 -2.58 -13.46
N ASN A 221 -6.52 -3.21 -14.31
CA ASN A 221 -6.08 -2.62 -15.58
C ASN A 221 -5.49 -1.19 -15.45
N ASN A 222 -4.61 -0.96 -14.47
CA ASN A 222 -4.03 0.36 -14.13
C ASN A 222 -5.02 1.43 -13.64
N VAL A 223 -6.28 1.06 -13.37
CA VAL A 223 -7.27 1.94 -12.75
C VAL A 223 -7.54 1.44 -11.33
N PHE A 224 -7.59 2.35 -10.38
CA PHE A 224 -8.00 2.02 -9.02
C PHE A 224 -9.52 2.03 -8.91
N ILE A 225 -10.12 0.86 -8.86
CA ILE A 225 -11.56 0.67 -8.68
C ILE A 225 -11.88 0.89 -7.20
N ALA A 226 -12.37 2.08 -6.87
CA ALA A 226 -12.77 2.48 -5.54
C ALA A 226 -14.17 1.96 -5.22
N ARG A 227 -14.27 1.19 -4.14
CA ARG A 227 -15.56 0.82 -3.52
C ARG A 227 -16.05 1.97 -2.63
N ASP A 228 -15.11 2.58 -1.91
CA ASP A 228 -15.39 3.66 -1.00
C ASP A 228 -14.45 4.83 -1.24
N VAL A 229 -15.01 6.04 -1.14
CA VAL A 229 -14.30 7.29 -1.30
C VAL A 229 -14.71 8.16 -0.14
N ASP A 230 -13.83 8.25 0.85
CA ASP A 230 -13.98 9.20 1.93
C ASP A 230 -13.27 10.49 1.52
N VAL A 231 -14.05 11.52 1.25
CA VAL A 231 -13.54 12.86 1.04
C VAL A 231 -13.30 13.43 2.42
N ALA A 232 -12.04 13.46 2.84
CA ALA A 232 -11.63 14.24 3.99
C ALA A 232 -11.87 15.71 3.62
N ARG A 233 -13.11 16.17 3.84
CA ARG A 233 -13.55 17.55 3.65
C ARG A 233 -12.56 18.37 4.45
N ASN A 234 -11.63 19.00 3.74
CA ASN A 234 -10.34 19.43 4.26
C ASN A 234 -10.51 20.03 5.67
N ALA A 235 -10.26 19.26 6.72
CA ALA A 235 -10.37 19.76 8.09
C ALA A 235 -9.34 20.89 8.34
N ASP A 236 -8.32 20.95 7.49
CA ASP A 236 -7.29 22.00 7.48
C ASP A 236 -7.75 23.29 6.78
N ARG A 237 -8.93 23.31 6.14
CA ARG A 237 -9.48 24.53 5.55
C ARG A 237 -9.99 25.42 6.67
N ARG A 238 -9.31 26.55 6.88
CA ARG A 238 -9.83 27.60 7.75
C ARG A 238 -11.00 28.25 7.05
N ARG A 239 -12.13 28.37 7.76
CA ARG A 239 -13.21 29.22 7.31
C ARG A 239 -12.67 30.64 7.21
N VAL A 240 -12.88 31.28 6.07
CA VAL A 240 -12.45 32.64 5.79
C VAL A 240 -13.67 33.48 5.42
N ASP A 241 -13.63 34.71 5.86
CA ASP A 241 -14.61 35.74 5.55
C ASP A 241 -13.81 37.04 5.42
N PHE A 242 -13.69 37.56 4.20
CA PHE A 242 -12.92 38.78 3.98
C PHE A 242 -13.50 39.64 2.85
N PRO A 243 -13.46 40.97 3.01
CA PRO A 243 -13.69 41.91 1.93
C PRO A 243 -12.47 42.03 1.00
N GLY A 244 -12.72 42.39 -0.26
CA GLY A 244 -11.67 42.65 -1.23
C GLY A 244 -12.19 43.28 -2.52
N VAL A 245 -11.29 43.45 -3.48
CA VAL A 245 -11.57 43.98 -4.82
C VAL A 245 -11.22 42.92 -5.85
N VAL A 246 -12.11 42.67 -6.80
CA VAL A 246 -11.85 41.77 -7.92
C VAL A 246 -10.76 42.38 -8.81
N VAL A 247 -9.61 41.72 -8.91
CA VAL A 247 -8.49 42.13 -9.75
C VAL A 247 -8.71 41.71 -11.19
N SER A 248 -9.12 40.45 -11.38
CA SER A 248 -9.42 39.91 -12.70
C SER A 248 -10.27 38.64 -12.61
N ARG A 249 -10.97 38.35 -13.71
CA ARG A 249 -11.72 37.11 -13.89
C ARG A 249 -10.88 36.15 -14.74
N VAL A 250 -10.56 34.98 -14.18
CA VAL A 250 -9.71 33.97 -14.83
C VAL A 250 -10.56 32.94 -15.58
N GLY A 251 -11.81 32.75 -15.15
CA GLY A 251 -12.77 31.86 -15.81
C GLY A 251 -14.18 32.06 -15.27
N SER A 252 -15.14 31.25 -15.73
CA SER A 252 -16.54 31.32 -15.29
C SER A 252 -16.72 31.06 -13.79
N SER A 253 -15.81 30.31 -13.17
CA SER A 253 -15.86 29.91 -11.77
C SER A 253 -14.63 30.35 -10.96
N ARG A 254 -13.82 31.27 -11.50
CA ARG A 254 -12.55 31.69 -10.88
C ARG A 254 -12.28 33.19 -11.00
N LEU A 255 -12.01 33.82 -9.86
CA LEU A 255 -11.60 35.22 -9.73
C LEU A 255 -10.22 35.33 -9.05
N LEU A 256 -9.48 36.38 -9.38
CA LEU A 256 -8.40 36.89 -8.53
C LEU A 256 -8.96 38.04 -7.72
N VAL A 257 -8.93 37.93 -6.39
CA VAL A 257 -9.46 38.95 -5.47
C VAL A 257 -8.31 39.46 -4.62
N ARG A 258 -8.09 40.78 -4.62
CA ARG A 258 -7.17 41.43 -3.68
C ARG A 258 -7.94 41.72 -2.41
N GLY A 259 -7.68 40.95 -1.35
CA GLY A 259 -8.28 41.20 -0.05
C GLY A 259 -7.80 42.54 0.51
N ASP A 260 -8.54 43.08 1.47
CA ASP A 260 -8.19 44.36 2.13
C ASP A 260 -6.86 44.32 2.88
N ASN A 261 -6.36 43.13 3.17
CA ASN A 261 -5.00 42.93 3.68
C ASN A 261 -3.90 43.02 2.60
N GLY A 262 -4.23 43.47 1.39
CA GLY A 262 -3.31 43.67 0.26
C GLY A 262 -2.90 42.38 -0.46
N ARG A 263 -3.26 41.20 0.04
CA ARG A 263 -2.91 39.91 -0.58
C ARG A 263 -3.88 39.55 -1.70
N ILE A 264 -3.37 38.88 -2.74
CA ILE A 264 -4.19 38.36 -3.84
C ILE A 264 -4.53 36.89 -3.56
N TYR A 265 -5.81 36.58 -3.64
CA TYR A 265 -6.36 35.24 -3.50
C TYR A 265 -6.95 34.76 -4.81
N THR A 266 -6.71 33.50 -5.15
CA THR A 266 -7.44 32.78 -6.19
C THR A 266 -8.73 32.26 -5.57
N VAL A 267 -9.85 32.89 -5.91
CA VAL A 267 -11.17 32.52 -5.43
C VAL A 267 -11.85 31.62 -6.46
N THR A 268 -12.28 30.44 -6.05
CA THR A 268 -13.01 29.46 -6.86
C THR A 268 -14.38 29.21 -6.27
N ALA A 269 -15.42 29.14 -7.10
CA ALA A 269 -16.79 28.82 -6.68
C ALA A 269 -17.37 27.70 -7.57
N ASP A 270 -18.38 27.00 -7.10
CA ASP A 270 -19.19 26.03 -7.85
C ASP A 270 -20.31 26.71 -8.67
N PHE A 271 -20.60 27.98 -8.41
CA PHE A 271 -21.52 28.81 -9.19
C PHE A 271 -20.80 29.76 -10.16
N SER A 272 -21.56 30.30 -11.12
CA SER A 272 -21.04 31.27 -12.08
C SER A 272 -20.65 32.59 -11.39
N LEU A 273 -19.43 33.02 -11.64
CA LEU A 273 -18.86 34.30 -11.20
C LEU A 273 -18.92 35.37 -12.29
N SER A 274 -19.73 35.15 -13.33
CA SER A 274 -19.86 36.06 -14.48
C SER A 274 -20.42 37.44 -14.13
N ARG A 275 -21.10 37.58 -12.98
CA ARG A 275 -21.67 38.84 -12.51
C ARG A 275 -20.64 39.78 -11.86
N PHE A 276 -19.41 39.32 -11.66
CA PHE A 276 -18.35 40.09 -11.02
C PHE A 276 -17.32 40.52 -12.07
N ASP A 277 -17.09 41.81 -12.13
CA ASP A 277 -16.14 42.48 -13.00
C ASP A 277 -14.93 43.00 -12.24
N ARG A 278 -13.92 43.42 -12.99
CA ARG A 278 -12.72 44.02 -12.41
C ARG A 278 -13.12 45.30 -11.66
N ASP A 279 -12.46 45.51 -10.53
CA ASP A 279 -12.64 46.63 -9.60
C ASP A 279 -13.94 46.58 -8.77
N ASP A 280 -14.77 45.54 -8.95
CA ASP A 280 -15.92 45.29 -8.07
C ASP A 280 -15.47 45.02 -6.63
N ARG A 281 -16.18 45.64 -5.69
CA ARG A 281 -16.01 45.39 -4.27
C ARG A 281 -16.82 44.17 -3.86
N VAL A 282 -16.17 43.20 -3.25
CA VAL A 282 -16.80 41.93 -2.90
C VAL A 282 -16.47 41.50 -1.47
N ARG A 283 -17.39 40.74 -0.86
CA ARG A 283 -17.14 39.95 0.34
C ARG A 283 -17.09 38.47 -0.04
N VAL A 284 -15.99 37.81 0.32
CA VAL A 284 -15.75 36.39 0.01
C VAL A 284 -15.88 35.59 1.30
N ILE A 285 -16.86 34.69 1.33
CA ILE A 285 -17.11 33.77 2.44
C ILE A 285 -16.89 32.35 1.94
N GLY A 286 -16.06 31.58 2.64
CA GLY A 286 -15.85 30.18 2.33
C GLY A 286 -14.66 29.61 3.07
N PHE A 287 -13.82 28.88 2.36
CA PHE A 287 -12.74 28.11 2.97
C PHE A 287 -11.41 28.34 2.28
N GLY A 288 -10.43 28.82 3.04
CA GLY A 288 -9.09 29.15 2.57
C GLY A 288 -8.07 28.04 2.84
N ASN A 289 -7.16 27.84 1.90
CA ASN A 289 -5.90 27.12 2.08
C ASN A 289 -4.77 27.93 1.43
N GLY A 290 -4.07 28.73 2.22
CA GLY A 290 -3.09 29.70 1.71
C GLY A 290 -3.74 30.79 0.87
N SER A 291 -3.29 30.97 -0.38
CA SER A 291 -3.82 31.96 -1.31
C SER A 291 -5.00 31.45 -2.16
N ILE A 292 -5.49 30.24 -1.92
CA ILE A 292 -6.64 29.67 -2.65
C ILE A 292 -7.84 29.63 -1.72
N VAL A 293 -8.96 30.18 -2.17
CA VAL A 293 -10.21 30.24 -1.42
C VAL A 293 -11.32 29.58 -2.23
N SER A 294 -11.95 28.57 -1.65
CA SER A 294 -13.19 27.98 -2.15
C SER A 294 -14.34 28.79 -1.57
N ALA A 295 -14.97 29.65 -2.36
CA ALA A 295 -16.05 30.50 -1.90
C ALA A 295 -17.36 29.70 -1.89
N ASP A 296 -18.02 29.70 -0.74
CA ASP A 296 -19.40 29.26 -0.59
C ASP A 296 -20.35 30.39 -1.00
N THR A 297 -19.92 31.64 -0.80
CA THR A 297 -20.70 32.83 -1.12
C THR A 297 -19.77 33.97 -1.51
N ILE A 298 -20.17 34.71 -2.54
CA ILE A 298 -19.55 35.99 -2.92
C ILE A 298 -20.67 37.02 -3.04
N GLU A 299 -20.56 38.09 -2.26
CA GLU A 299 -21.53 39.18 -2.22
C GLU A 299 -20.88 40.46 -2.76
N SER A 300 -21.65 41.28 -3.49
CA SER A 300 -21.22 42.64 -3.82
C SER A 300 -21.38 43.51 -2.57
N LEU A 301 -20.39 44.36 -2.31
CA LEU A 301 -20.42 45.36 -1.24
C LEU A 301 -20.73 46.75 -1.79
#